data_AF-A0AAE0JSN2-F1
#
_entry.id   AF-A0AAE0JSN2-F1
#
_cell.length_a   1.000
_cell.length_b   1.000
_cell.length_c   1.000
_cell.angle_alpha   90.00
_cell.angle_beta   90.00
_cell.angle_gamma   90.00
#
_symmetry.space_group_name_H-M   'P 1'
#
loop_
_entity.id
_entity.type
_entity.pdbx_description
1 polymer ?
#
loop_
_entity_poly.entity_id
_entity_poly.type
_entity_poly.pdbx_seq_one_letter_code
_entity_poly.pdbx_strand_id
1 'polypeptide(L)'
;PGSSRDKAAQATVSSKWYDGRCLLSGGGPAVGAHIVDVTASGMHALNFWNTLQIFWPLEKITELAIGGQELQNILPLRVDARDFWDRHRFALRPIAHPTDPEHSMYLQVVWLNDLDKRGGLARGAWDHGRRGTIVDFRRRSADDGTFPNLEHGDVYQLSTADPDGRPLPHMRFLEMRFAVQKLMAGPQAEGALAVIFGGGEPPAESGRPGPALNHDDDDDDDFLRSDWKVLLEAAVEAKVIDSDAADRWARSIRREAYDGAMRRAE
;
A
#
# COMPACT_ATOMS: atom_id res chain seq x y z
N PRO A 1 1.57 11.22 -10.63
CA PRO A 1 2.87 11.01 -11.33
C PRO A 1 4.06 11.50 -10.48
N GLY A 2 5.02 10.63 -10.14
CA GLY A 2 6.19 10.98 -9.30
C GLY A 2 7.16 11.95 -9.98
N SER A 3 7.85 12.76 -9.17
CA SER A 3 8.85 13.73 -9.63
C SER A 3 10.05 13.04 -10.32
N SER A 4 10.88 13.80 -11.05
CA SER A 4 12.13 13.26 -11.64
C SER A 4 13.06 12.66 -10.57
N ARG A 5 13.03 13.20 -9.35
CA ARG A 5 13.78 12.70 -8.20
C ARG A 5 13.26 11.35 -7.72
N ASP A 6 11.95 11.16 -7.68
CA ASP A 6 11.34 9.88 -7.24
C ASP A 6 11.69 8.75 -8.20
N LYS A 7 11.60 8.99 -9.51
CA LYS A 7 12.00 8.01 -10.53
C LYS A 7 13.49 7.65 -10.40
N ALA A 8 14.34 8.64 -10.13
CA ALA A 8 15.77 8.41 -9.91
C ALA A 8 16.03 7.63 -8.62
N ALA A 9 15.28 7.89 -7.54
CA ALA A 9 15.37 7.16 -6.28
C ALA A 9 14.94 5.70 -6.46
N GLN A 10 13.80 5.45 -7.12
CA GLN A 10 13.33 4.11 -7.46
C GLN A 10 14.41 3.30 -8.19
N ALA A 11 14.97 3.85 -9.26
CA ALA A 11 16.02 3.17 -10.04
C ALA A 11 17.32 2.98 -9.24
N THR A 12 17.70 3.96 -8.41
CA THR A 12 18.92 3.89 -7.59
C THR A 12 18.80 2.78 -6.55
N VAL A 13 17.72 2.77 -5.77
CA VAL A 13 17.51 1.76 -4.74
C VAL A 13 17.34 0.38 -5.37
N SER A 14 16.45 0.20 -6.34
CA SER A 14 16.17 -1.12 -6.90
C SER A 14 17.35 -1.70 -7.69
N SER A 15 17.93 -0.92 -8.60
CA SER A 15 18.93 -1.45 -9.54
C SER A 15 20.37 -1.29 -9.05
N LYS A 16 20.71 -0.21 -8.33
CA LYS A 16 22.11 0.02 -7.91
C LYS A 16 22.40 -0.52 -6.52
N TRP A 17 21.50 -0.32 -5.55
CA TRP A 17 21.76 -0.74 -4.17
C TRP A 17 21.44 -2.22 -3.95
N TYR A 18 20.32 -2.69 -4.52
CA TYR A 18 19.85 -4.06 -4.33
C TYR A 18 20.11 -4.99 -5.54
N ASP A 19 20.78 -4.48 -6.59
CA ASP A 19 21.16 -5.25 -7.77
C ASP A 19 19.96 -5.92 -8.46
N GLY A 20 18.84 -5.19 -8.52
CA GLY A 20 17.59 -5.69 -9.11
C GLY A 20 16.90 -6.80 -8.32
N ARG A 21 17.34 -7.10 -7.10
CA ARG A 21 16.72 -8.13 -6.25
C ARG A 21 15.62 -7.55 -5.36
N CYS A 22 14.56 -8.32 -5.21
CA CYS A 22 13.46 -8.03 -4.32
C CYS A 22 13.91 -8.22 -2.87
N LEU A 23 13.58 -7.26 -2.02
CA LEU A 23 13.81 -7.25 -0.59
C LEU A 23 13.32 -8.54 0.09
N LEU A 24 12.14 -9.00 -0.34
CA LEU A 24 11.36 -10.06 0.30
C LEU A 24 11.65 -11.44 -0.28
N SER A 25 11.82 -11.55 -1.61
CA SER A 25 12.06 -12.84 -2.26
C SER A 25 13.52 -13.10 -2.58
N GLY A 26 14.38 -12.07 -2.61
CA GLY A 26 15.72 -12.16 -3.16
C GLY A 26 15.79 -12.39 -4.68
N GLY A 27 14.64 -12.61 -5.34
CA GLY A 27 14.54 -12.78 -6.79
C GLY A 27 14.36 -11.45 -7.53
N GLY A 28 14.65 -11.43 -8.83
CA GLY A 28 14.50 -10.25 -9.69
C GLY A 28 13.57 -10.50 -10.90
N PRO A 29 13.27 -9.45 -11.69
CA PRO A 29 13.68 -8.06 -11.48
C PRO A 29 12.77 -7.34 -10.46
N ALA A 30 13.39 -6.57 -9.56
CA ALA A 30 12.70 -5.70 -8.62
C ALA A 30 12.55 -4.27 -9.15
N VAL A 31 11.45 -3.63 -8.76
CA VAL A 31 11.12 -2.23 -9.02
C VAL A 31 11.00 -1.50 -7.69
N GLY A 32 11.31 -0.20 -7.68
CA GLY A 32 11.14 0.62 -6.49
C GLY A 32 9.66 0.86 -6.17
N ALA A 33 9.18 0.37 -5.03
CA ALA A 33 7.87 0.66 -4.47
C ALA A 33 7.99 1.75 -3.41
N HIS A 34 7.08 2.73 -3.42
CA HIS A 34 7.07 3.76 -2.38
C HIS A 34 6.57 3.17 -1.05
N ILE A 35 7.15 3.65 0.05
CA ILE A 35 6.67 3.33 1.39
C ILE A 35 5.48 4.22 1.73
N VAL A 36 5.67 5.53 1.58
CA VAL A 36 4.63 6.55 1.68
C VAL A 36 4.35 7.06 0.28
N ASP A 37 3.08 7.08 -0.09
CA ASP A 37 2.66 7.51 -1.42
C ASP A 37 3.09 8.94 -1.71
N VAL A 38 3.72 9.14 -2.87
CA VAL A 38 4.21 10.44 -3.35
C VAL A 38 3.10 11.48 -3.57
N THR A 39 1.83 11.06 -3.59
CA THR A 39 0.68 11.99 -3.59
C THR A 39 0.50 12.71 -2.25
N ALA A 40 1.14 12.22 -1.18
CA ALA A 40 1.22 12.88 0.13
C ALA A 40 2.06 14.18 0.11
N SER A 41 2.68 14.54 -1.01
CA SER A 41 3.39 15.81 -1.20
C SER A 41 2.71 16.77 -2.20
N GLY A 42 1.53 16.42 -2.74
CA GLY A 42 0.79 17.22 -3.73
C GLY A 42 -0.46 17.94 -3.19
N MET A 43 -1.37 18.37 -4.07
CA MET A 43 -2.62 19.08 -3.73
C MET A 43 -3.54 18.31 -2.77
N HIS A 44 -3.36 16.98 -2.69
CA HIS A 44 -4.06 16.08 -1.77
C HIS A 44 -3.31 15.77 -0.48
N ALA A 45 -2.08 16.30 -0.30
CA ALA A 45 -1.26 16.12 0.89
C ALA A 45 -2.02 16.52 2.16
N LEU A 46 -2.67 17.68 2.15
CA LEU A 46 -3.47 18.16 3.29
C LEU A 46 -4.56 17.16 3.65
N ASN A 47 -5.28 16.59 2.68
CA ASN A 47 -6.33 15.61 2.97
C ASN A 47 -5.76 14.29 3.49
N PHE A 48 -4.63 13.84 2.94
CA PHE A 48 -3.93 12.64 3.40
C PHE A 48 -3.45 12.81 4.86
N TRP A 49 -2.74 13.89 5.15
CA TRP A 49 -2.25 14.20 6.49
C TRP A 49 -3.39 14.48 7.48
N ASN A 50 -4.45 15.19 7.05
CA ASN A 50 -5.67 15.38 7.85
C ASN A 50 -6.47 14.10 8.08
N THR A 51 -6.26 13.05 7.28
CA THR A 51 -6.86 11.72 7.56
C THR A 51 -5.99 10.99 8.58
N LEU A 52 -4.67 11.07 8.45
CA LEU A 52 -3.74 10.43 9.37
C LEU A 52 -3.81 11.03 10.78
N GLN A 53 -4.12 12.33 10.94
CA GLN A 53 -4.26 12.94 12.27
C GLN A 53 -5.37 12.32 13.14
N ILE A 54 -6.30 11.58 12.54
CA ILE A 54 -7.32 10.82 13.27
C ILE A 54 -6.65 9.70 14.09
N PHE A 55 -5.55 9.16 13.60
CA PHE A 55 -4.84 8.00 14.15
C PHE A 55 -3.53 8.38 14.85
N TRP A 56 -2.92 9.53 14.49
CA TRP A 56 -1.69 10.04 15.11
C TRP A 56 -1.79 11.52 15.47
N PRO A 57 -1.08 11.98 16.53
CA PRO A 57 -0.93 13.42 16.79
C PRO A 57 -0.33 14.14 15.59
N LEU A 58 -0.88 15.33 15.26
CA LEU A 58 -0.48 16.11 14.08
C LEU A 58 1.02 16.44 14.10
N GLU A 59 1.59 16.66 15.28
CA GLU A 59 3.01 16.97 15.47
C GLU A 59 3.91 15.84 14.94
N LYS A 60 3.51 14.58 15.15
CA LYS A 60 4.25 13.40 14.67
C LYS A 60 4.18 13.25 13.15
N ILE A 61 3.13 13.80 12.54
CA ILE A 61 2.86 13.72 11.11
C ILE A 61 3.55 14.86 10.36
N THR A 62 3.46 16.09 10.85
CA THR A 62 4.03 17.28 10.20
C THR A 62 5.57 17.27 10.15
N GLU A 63 6.21 16.50 11.04
CA GLU A 63 7.65 16.25 11.01
C GLU A 63 8.09 15.31 9.87
N LEU A 64 7.16 14.60 9.21
CA LEU A 64 7.46 13.65 8.14
C LEU A 64 7.62 14.38 6.80
N ALA A 65 8.78 15.01 6.61
CA ALA A 65 9.17 15.57 5.33
C ALA A 65 9.63 14.45 4.38
N ILE A 66 8.79 14.13 3.38
CA ILE A 66 9.18 13.19 2.30
C ILE A 66 10.25 13.82 1.39
N GLY A 67 10.18 15.15 1.19
CA GLY A 67 11.14 15.88 0.36
C GLY A 67 12.55 15.80 0.92
N GLY A 68 13.51 15.35 0.11
CA GLY A 68 14.89 15.11 0.51
C GLY A 68 15.15 13.73 1.14
N GLN A 69 14.11 12.91 1.32
CA GLN A 69 14.22 11.52 1.82
C GLN A 69 13.77 10.50 0.78
N GLU A 70 13.80 10.84 -0.51
CA GLU A 70 13.26 10.02 -1.60
C GLU A 70 13.90 8.62 -1.61
N LEU A 71 15.21 8.52 -1.35
CA LEU A 71 15.92 7.24 -1.29
C LEU A 71 15.49 6.36 -0.10
N GLN A 72 15.10 6.97 1.01
CA GLN A 72 14.63 6.26 2.21
C GLN A 72 13.14 5.90 2.13
N ASN A 73 12.43 6.40 1.12
CA ASN A 73 11.01 6.15 0.88
C ASN A 73 10.77 5.01 -0.14
N ILE A 74 11.77 4.21 -0.48
CA ILE A 74 11.67 3.15 -1.49
C ILE A 74 12.00 1.78 -0.91
N LEU A 75 11.20 0.76 -1.27
CA LEU A 75 11.52 -0.65 -1.11
C LEU A 75 11.68 -1.32 -2.49
N PRO A 76 12.73 -2.10 -2.71
CA PRO A 76 12.88 -2.87 -3.95
C PRO A 76 12.00 -4.12 -3.89
N LEU A 77 10.90 -4.14 -4.65
CA LEU A 77 9.96 -5.26 -4.66
C LEU A 77 9.82 -5.85 -6.06
N ARG A 78 9.68 -7.17 -6.18
CA ARG A 78 9.26 -7.79 -7.45
C ARG A 78 7.83 -7.34 -7.78
N VAL A 79 7.46 -7.36 -9.06
CA VAL A 79 6.16 -6.84 -9.54
C VAL A 79 4.97 -7.42 -8.78
N ASP A 80 4.96 -8.72 -8.51
CA ASP A 80 3.93 -9.41 -7.72
C ASP A 80 3.93 -9.01 -6.24
N ALA A 81 5.10 -8.90 -5.62
CA ALA A 81 5.23 -8.41 -4.24
C ALA A 81 4.80 -6.95 -4.11
N ARG A 82 5.07 -6.13 -5.12
CA ARG A 82 4.61 -4.75 -5.20
C ARG A 82 3.08 -4.68 -5.34
N ASP A 83 2.49 -5.49 -6.21
CA ASP A 83 1.03 -5.54 -6.35
C ASP A 83 0.35 -5.86 -5.00
N PHE A 84 0.88 -6.82 -4.25
CA PHE A 84 0.39 -7.14 -2.92
C PHE A 84 0.62 -6.03 -1.88
N TRP A 85 1.75 -5.32 -1.98
CA TRP A 85 2.07 -4.18 -1.13
C TRP A 85 1.13 -2.99 -1.37
N ASP A 86 0.84 -2.71 -2.64
CA ASP A 86 -0.01 -1.63 -3.10
C ASP A 86 -1.49 -1.93 -2.75
N ARG A 87 -1.91 -3.20 -2.81
CA ARG A 87 -3.26 -3.66 -2.42
C ARG A 87 -3.45 -3.99 -0.94
N HIS A 88 -2.46 -3.66 -0.10
CA HIS A 88 -2.49 -3.90 1.34
C HIS A 88 -2.71 -5.37 1.77
N ARG A 89 -2.28 -6.33 0.94
CA ARG A 89 -2.42 -7.78 1.24
C ARG A 89 -1.44 -8.24 2.32
N PHE A 90 -0.31 -7.56 2.44
CA PHE A 90 0.61 -7.68 3.56
C PHE A 90 1.13 -6.30 3.96
N ALA A 91 1.75 -6.26 5.14
CA ALA A 91 2.51 -5.12 5.62
C ALA A 91 3.86 -5.58 6.19
N LEU A 92 4.77 -4.62 6.31
CA LEU A 92 6.09 -4.82 6.90
C LEU A 92 6.16 -4.05 8.20
N ARG A 93 6.21 -4.75 9.33
CA ARG A 93 6.41 -4.13 10.65
C ARG A 93 7.89 -3.84 10.82
N PRO A 94 8.32 -2.57 10.91
CA PRO A 94 9.70 -2.27 11.19
C PRO A 94 10.01 -2.48 12.68
N ILE A 95 11.24 -2.90 12.96
CA ILE A 95 11.75 -3.13 14.30
C ILE A 95 13.17 -2.56 14.32
N ALA A 96 13.43 -1.58 15.19
CA ALA A 96 14.76 -1.01 15.37
C ALA A 96 15.75 -2.08 15.83
N HIS A 97 16.97 -2.06 15.30
CA HIS A 97 18.03 -2.90 15.84
C HIS A 97 18.37 -2.43 17.26
N PRO A 98 18.46 -3.33 18.25
CA PRO A 98 18.55 -2.94 19.66
C PRO A 98 19.83 -2.19 20.01
N THR A 99 20.91 -2.39 19.26
CA THR A 99 22.23 -1.82 19.55
C THR A 99 22.83 -1.03 18.38
N ASP A 100 22.21 -1.05 17.21
CA ASP A 100 22.77 -0.45 15.99
C ASP A 100 21.67 -0.04 14.98
N PRO A 101 20.76 0.85 15.40
CA PRO A 101 19.60 1.24 14.59
C PRO A 101 19.97 2.09 13.35
N GLU A 102 21.20 2.60 13.28
CA GLU A 102 21.69 3.41 12.16
C GLU A 102 22.13 2.53 10.99
N HIS A 103 22.80 1.41 11.27
CA HIS A 103 23.30 0.51 10.22
C HIS A 103 22.42 -0.72 10.02
N SER A 104 21.50 -1.01 10.94
CA SER A 104 20.63 -2.19 10.86
C SER A 104 19.20 -1.92 11.31
N MET A 105 18.27 -2.62 10.67
CA MET A 105 16.89 -2.73 11.14
C MET A 105 16.32 -4.10 10.79
N TYR A 106 15.23 -4.50 11.44
CA TYR A 106 14.47 -5.68 11.06
C TYR A 106 13.11 -5.30 10.48
N LEU A 107 12.67 -6.07 9.49
CA LEU A 107 11.33 -6.01 8.93
C LEU A 107 10.64 -7.34 9.15
N GLN A 108 9.51 -7.33 9.83
CA GLN A 108 8.67 -8.51 9.98
C GLN A 108 7.52 -8.48 8.96
N VAL A 109 7.35 -9.57 8.22
CA VAL A 109 6.25 -9.76 7.29
C VAL A 109 4.96 -10.05 8.06
N VAL A 110 3.91 -9.30 7.75
CA VAL A 110 2.59 -9.45 8.37
C VAL A 110 1.56 -9.54 7.25
N TRP A 111 1.09 -10.75 6.94
CA TRP A 111 -0.07 -10.95 6.07
C TRP A 111 -1.32 -10.34 6.72
N LEU A 112 -2.07 -9.53 5.96
CA LEU A 112 -3.10 -8.66 6.51
C LEU A 112 -4.52 -9.16 6.31
N ASN A 113 -4.83 -9.83 5.20
CA ASN A 113 -6.14 -10.41 4.94
C ASN A 113 -6.00 -11.76 4.23
N ASP A 114 -6.63 -12.79 4.77
CA ASP A 114 -6.80 -14.07 4.07
C ASP A 114 -8.17 -14.10 3.43
N LEU A 115 -8.16 -14.32 2.13
CA LEU A 115 -9.03 -15.34 1.58
C LEU A 115 -8.41 -16.70 1.96
N ASP A 116 -9.20 -17.62 2.51
CA ASP A 116 -8.80 -19.00 2.77
C ASP A 116 -8.43 -19.70 1.44
N LYS A 117 -8.01 -20.97 1.50
CA LYS A 117 -7.68 -21.78 0.30
C LYS A 117 -8.84 -21.90 -0.71
N ARG A 118 -10.04 -21.42 -0.37
CA ARG A 118 -11.27 -21.45 -1.17
C ARG A 118 -11.75 -20.04 -1.55
N GLY A 119 -11.01 -18.98 -1.25
CA GLY A 119 -11.44 -17.62 -1.58
C GLY A 119 -12.36 -16.98 -0.54
N GLY A 120 -12.48 -17.51 0.68
CA GLY A 120 -13.38 -17.00 1.74
C GLY A 120 -12.66 -16.26 2.86
N LEU A 121 -13.25 -15.20 3.42
CA LEU A 121 -12.67 -14.43 4.53
C LEU A 121 -12.25 -15.33 5.70
N ALA A 122 -10.97 -15.34 6.07
CA ALA A 122 -10.52 -16.13 7.22
C ALA A 122 -11.06 -15.55 8.53
N ARG A 123 -12.02 -16.26 9.12
CA ARG A 123 -12.61 -15.94 10.42
C ARG A 123 -11.75 -16.58 11.53
N GLY A 124 -10.90 -15.80 12.20
CA GLY A 124 -10.18 -16.30 13.38
C GLY A 124 -8.91 -15.51 13.74
N ALA A 125 -8.48 -15.65 15.00
CA ALA A 125 -7.25 -15.07 15.53
C ALA A 125 -6.03 -15.40 14.65
N TRP A 126 -5.05 -14.48 14.64
CA TRP A 126 -3.83 -14.52 13.82
C TRP A 126 -3.26 -15.93 13.71
N ASP A 127 -3.46 -16.56 12.55
CA ASP A 127 -2.86 -17.87 12.27
C ASP A 127 -1.42 -17.64 11.78
N HIS A 128 -0.47 -18.02 12.63
CA HIS A 128 0.96 -17.94 12.35
C HIS A 128 1.46 -18.99 11.34
N GLY A 129 0.64 -19.99 10.98
CA GLY A 129 0.96 -20.99 9.96
C GLY A 129 0.71 -20.53 8.51
N ARG A 130 0.32 -19.25 8.32
CA ARG A 130 -0.05 -18.70 7.01
C ARG A 130 1.17 -18.45 6.13
N ARG A 131 1.03 -18.79 4.84
CA ARG A 131 2.04 -18.60 3.80
C ARG A 131 1.44 -17.82 2.64
N GLY A 132 2.16 -16.81 2.15
CA GLY A 132 1.80 -16.12 0.92
C GLY A 132 2.19 -16.90 -0.33
N THR A 133 2.00 -16.29 -1.50
CA THR A 133 2.48 -16.82 -2.78
C THR A 133 3.87 -16.32 -3.16
N ILE A 134 4.42 -15.36 -2.41
CA ILE A 134 5.77 -14.84 -2.62
C ILE A 134 6.76 -15.89 -2.11
N VAL A 135 7.67 -16.33 -2.98
CA VAL A 135 8.71 -17.33 -2.68
C VAL A 135 10.00 -16.65 -2.24
N ASP A 136 10.68 -17.16 -1.22
CA ASP A 136 12.01 -16.68 -0.81
C ASP A 136 13.13 -17.52 -1.44
N PHE A 137 13.72 -16.99 -2.51
CA PHE A 137 14.81 -17.65 -3.25
C PHE A 137 16.13 -17.70 -2.47
N ARG A 138 16.23 -17.04 -1.31
CA ARG A 138 17.42 -17.12 -0.44
C ARG A 138 17.38 -18.32 0.49
N ARG A 139 16.20 -18.83 0.81
CA ARG A 139 15.99 -19.92 1.77
C ARG A 139 15.83 -21.27 1.06
N ARG A 140 16.79 -21.67 0.23
CA ARG A 140 16.72 -22.97 -0.44
C ARG A 140 16.75 -24.10 0.60
N SER A 141 15.71 -24.92 0.60
CA SER A 141 15.62 -26.15 1.40
C SER A 141 16.75 -27.11 1.00
N ALA A 142 17.49 -27.60 1.97
CA ALA A 142 18.55 -28.58 1.75
C ALA A 142 17.99 -29.97 1.41
N ASP A 143 16.78 -30.29 1.89
CA ASP A 143 16.20 -31.63 1.82
C ASP A 143 15.60 -31.92 0.43
N ASP A 144 14.87 -30.97 -0.14
CA ASP A 144 14.15 -31.14 -1.42
C ASP A 144 14.53 -30.11 -2.48
N GLY A 145 15.43 -29.17 -2.15
CA GLY A 145 15.89 -28.13 -3.06
C GLY A 145 14.85 -27.06 -3.39
N THR A 146 13.67 -27.09 -2.74
CA THR A 146 12.58 -26.13 -2.96
C THR A 146 12.85 -24.81 -2.24
N PHE A 147 12.08 -23.79 -2.60
CA PHE A 147 12.13 -22.49 -1.95
C PHE A 147 10.82 -22.26 -1.21
N PRO A 148 10.85 -21.95 0.10
CA PRO A 148 9.66 -21.75 0.89
C PRO A 148 8.98 -20.44 0.48
N ASN A 149 7.66 -20.43 0.60
CA ASN A 149 6.91 -19.19 0.57
C ASN A 149 7.21 -18.35 1.82
N LEU A 150 7.02 -17.04 1.69
CA LEU A 150 7.05 -16.12 2.83
C LEU A 150 5.91 -16.46 3.78
N GLU A 151 6.27 -16.63 5.04
CA GLU A 151 5.36 -16.94 6.12
C GLU A 151 5.02 -15.68 6.91
N HIS A 152 3.84 -15.68 7.52
CA HIS A 152 3.50 -14.64 8.48
C HIS A 152 4.50 -14.68 9.63
N GLY A 153 5.06 -13.53 9.97
CA GLY A 153 6.03 -13.41 11.06
C GLY A 153 7.48 -13.61 10.64
N ASP A 154 7.77 -13.98 9.38
CA ASP A 154 9.13 -13.99 8.86
C ASP A 154 9.83 -12.64 9.11
N VAL A 155 11.07 -12.68 9.59
CA VAL A 155 11.85 -11.49 9.93
C VAL A 155 13.09 -11.40 9.04
N TYR A 156 13.26 -10.25 8.40
CA TYR A 156 14.41 -9.94 7.56
C TYR A 156 15.23 -8.82 8.19
N GLN A 157 16.54 -9.02 8.30
CA GLN A 157 17.45 -7.94 8.66
C GLN A 157 17.86 -7.17 7.40
N LEU A 158 17.72 -5.86 7.44
CA LEU A 158 18.36 -4.95 6.50
C LEU A 158 19.58 -4.35 7.17
N SER A 159 20.67 -4.28 6.42
CA SER A 159 21.89 -3.65 6.90
C SER A 159 22.54 -2.79 5.81
N THR A 160 23.21 -1.73 6.25
CA THR A 160 24.02 -0.86 5.42
C THR A 160 25.38 -0.65 6.07
N ALA A 161 26.43 -0.58 5.25
CA ALA A 161 27.76 -0.20 5.71
C ALA A 161 28.01 1.32 5.59
N ASP A 162 27.08 2.04 4.98
CA ASP A 162 27.18 3.45 4.62
C ASP A 162 25.81 4.11 4.82
N PRO A 163 25.45 4.50 6.05
CA PRO A 163 24.14 5.07 6.36
C PRO A 163 23.91 6.43 5.67
N ASP A 164 24.97 7.16 5.34
CA ASP A 164 24.87 8.46 4.66
C ASP A 164 24.64 8.29 3.15
N GLY A 165 25.43 7.45 2.49
CA GLY A 165 25.34 7.23 1.04
C GLY A 165 24.29 6.21 0.62
N ARG A 166 23.94 5.27 1.52
CA ARG A 166 22.97 4.20 1.32
C ARG A 166 22.14 4.00 2.59
N PRO A 167 21.35 5.02 2.97
CA PRO A 167 20.51 4.93 4.16
C PRO A 167 19.52 3.77 4.04
N LEU A 168 19.18 3.22 5.20
CA LEU A 168 18.07 2.29 5.32
C LEU A 168 16.73 3.00 5.01
N PRO A 169 15.67 2.23 4.69
CA PRO A 169 14.32 2.77 4.65
C PRO A 169 13.98 3.54 5.94
N HIS A 170 13.33 4.69 5.81
CA HIS A 170 13.08 5.56 6.96
C HIS A 170 12.10 4.87 7.93
N MET A 171 12.51 4.71 9.20
CA MET A 171 11.74 3.98 10.22
C MET A 171 10.30 4.45 10.32
N ARG A 172 10.09 5.77 10.46
CA ARG A 172 8.74 6.33 10.63
C ARG A 172 7.88 6.18 9.37
N PHE A 173 8.47 6.12 8.18
CA PHE A 173 7.72 5.88 6.94
C PHE A 173 7.15 4.46 6.96
N LEU A 174 7.96 3.48 7.36
CA LEU A 174 7.52 2.10 7.50
C LEU A 174 6.48 1.92 8.60
N GLU A 175 6.65 2.58 9.76
CA GLU A 175 5.67 2.51 10.86
C GLU A 175 4.31 3.05 10.43
N MET A 176 4.31 4.20 9.75
CA MET A 176 3.10 4.81 9.23
C MET A 176 2.45 3.92 8.17
N ARG A 177 3.22 3.42 7.19
CA ARG A 177 2.69 2.54 6.14
C ARG A 177 2.14 1.24 6.72
N PHE A 178 2.83 0.64 7.69
CA PHE A 178 2.37 -0.56 8.39
C PHE A 178 1.00 -0.35 9.02
N ALA A 179 0.81 0.77 9.71
CA ALA A 179 -0.43 1.06 10.38
C ALA A 179 -1.56 1.46 9.42
N VAL A 180 -1.27 2.21 8.35
CA VAL A 180 -2.23 2.48 7.27
C VAL A 180 -2.67 1.17 6.61
N GLN A 181 -1.74 0.29 6.26
CA GLN A 181 -2.07 -1.01 5.66
C GLN A 181 -2.92 -1.85 6.61
N LYS A 182 -2.61 -1.88 7.91
CA LYS A 182 -3.45 -2.54 8.94
C LYS A 182 -4.86 -1.96 8.99
N LEU A 183 -4.99 -0.64 8.95
CA LEU A 183 -6.29 0.04 8.95
C LEU A 183 -7.08 -0.28 7.69
N MET A 184 -6.47 -0.21 6.51
CA MET A 184 -7.12 -0.46 5.22
C MET A 184 -7.47 -1.93 5.02
N ALA A 185 -6.70 -2.83 5.65
CA ALA A 185 -7.01 -4.25 5.66
C ALA A 185 -8.26 -4.58 6.51
N GLY A 186 -8.50 -3.85 7.60
CA GLY A 186 -9.66 -4.08 8.48
C GLY A 186 -11.01 -4.09 7.74
N PRO A 187 -11.35 -3.04 6.96
CA PRO A 187 -12.58 -3.01 6.18
C PRO A 187 -12.73 -4.16 5.19
N GLN A 188 -11.62 -4.59 4.58
CA GLN A 188 -11.58 -5.75 3.68
C GLN A 188 -11.83 -7.08 4.43
N ALA A 189 -11.49 -7.19 5.73
CA ALA A 189 -11.66 -8.40 6.54
C ALA A 189 -13.01 -8.51 7.28
N GLU A 190 -13.63 -7.40 7.68
CA GLU A 190 -14.66 -7.40 8.74
C GLU A 190 -16.09 -7.08 8.30
N GLY A 191 -16.47 -7.40 7.06
CA GLY A 191 -17.84 -7.14 6.58
C GLY A 191 -18.22 -5.65 6.55
N ALA A 192 -17.27 -4.74 6.86
CA ALA A 192 -17.44 -3.30 6.74
C ALA A 192 -17.71 -2.92 5.28
N LEU A 193 -17.17 -3.65 4.30
CA LEU A 193 -17.57 -3.48 2.90
C LEU A 193 -19.08 -3.70 2.70
N ALA A 194 -19.70 -4.66 3.40
CA ALA A 194 -21.16 -4.84 3.36
C ALA A 194 -21.92 -3.76 4.13
N VAL A 195 -21.30 -3.09 5.11
CA VAL A 195 -21.87 -1.91 5.76
C VAL A 195 -21.74 -0.66 4.88
N ILE A 196 -20.60 -0.49 4.22
CA ILE A 196 -20.27 0.65 3.35
C ILE A 196 -21.05 0.55 2.04
N PHE A 197 -21.13 -0.64 1.44
CA PHE A 197 -21.69 -0.85 0.09
C PHE A 197 -22.90 -1.81 0.05
N GLY A 198 -23.15 -2.60 1.09
CA GLY A 198 -24.25 -3.57 1.12
C GLY A 198 -25.59 -3.02 1.64
N GLY A 199 -25.63 -1.76 2.09
CA GLY A 199 -26.84 -1.11 2.63
C GLY A 199 -27.83 -0.53 1.61
N GLY A 200 -27.51 -0.55 0.31
CA GLY A 200 -28.39 -0.05 -0.76
C GLY A 200 -27.64 0.27 -2.06
N GLU A 201 -28.38 0.38 -3.17
CA GLU A 201 -27.82 0.91 -4.42
C GLU A 201 -27.25 2.33 -4.20
N PRO A 202 -26.16 2.70 -4.89
CA PRO A 202 -25.66 4.07 -4.86
C PRO A 202 -26.79 5.05 -5.24
N PRO A 203 -26.79 6.27 -4.68
CA PRO A 203 -27.88 7.23 -4.91
C PRO A 203 -28.24 7.33 -6.39
N ALA A 204 -29.53 7.15 -6.72
CA ALA A 204 -30.01 7.24 -8.09
C ALA A 204 -29.55 8.57 -8.72
N GLU A 205 -29.10 8.52 -9.98
CA GLU A 205 -28.69 9.68 -10.79
C GLU A 205 -29.86 10.66 -10.97
N SER A 206 -30.19 11.41 -9.93
CA SER A 206 -31.24 12.42 -9.92
C SER A 206 -30.58 13.80 -9.88
N GLY A 207 -29.96 14.16 -11.00
CA GLY A 207 -29.28 15.44 -11.16
C GLY A 207 -28.35 15.45 -12.37
N ARG A 208 -27.95 16.66 -12.81
CA ARG A 208 -27.12 16.90 -14.01
C ARG A 208 -26.08 15.81 -14.22
N PRO A 209 -25.90 15.27 -15.45
CA PRO A 209 -24.85 14.29 -15.70
C PRO A 209 -23.52 14.88 -15.23
N GLY A 210 -22.78 14.08 -14.45
CA GLY A 210 -21.37 14.38 -14.18
C GLY A 210 -20.59 14.42 -15.49
N PRO A 211 -19.34 14.89 -15.50
CA PRO A 211 -18.51 14.84 -16.70
C PRO A 211 -18.57 13.43 -17.30
N ALA A 212 -18.87 13.37 -18.60
CA ALA A 212 -19.02 12.13 -19.32
C ALA A 212 -17.68 11.37 -19.32
N LEU A 213 -17.75 10.02 -19.31
CA LEU A 213 -16.62 9.16 -19.58
C LEU A 213 -16.13 9.45 -21.00
N ASN A 214 -15.12 10.29 -21.16
CA ASN A 214 -14.32 10.24 -22.37
C ASN A 214 -13.36 9.08 -22.18
N HIS A 215 -13.60 7.99 -22.91
CA HIS A 215 -12.84 6.75 -22.78
C HIS A 215 -11.37 6.88 -23.23
N ASP A 216 -10.96 8.06 -23.69
CA ASP A 216 -9.69 8.33 -24.36
C ASP A 216 -8.78 9.33 -23.61
N ASP A 217 -9.19 9.85 -22.45
CA ASP A 217 -8.36 10.78 -21.67
C ASP A 217 -7.87 10.10 -20.38
N ASP A 218 -6.58 9.77 -20.31
CA ASP A 218 -5.86 9.22 -19.13
C ASP A 218 -5.93 10.12 -17.87
N ASP A 219 -6.57 11.28 -17.95
CA ASP A 219 -6.75 12.27 -16.87
C ASP A 219 -8.04 12.07 -16.05
N ASP A 220 -8.99 11.21 -16.47
CA ASP A 220 -10.26 10.98 -15.73
C ASP A 220 -10.11 10.09 -14.48
N ASP A 221 -8.94 9.46 -14.29
CA ASP A 221 -8.63 8.67 -13.09
C ASP A 221 -8.19 9.53 -11.89
N ASP A 222 -7.99 10.85 -12.08
CA ASP A 222 -7.41 11.75 -11.06
C ASP A 222 -8.39 12.09 -9.91
N PHE A 223 -9.70 11.90 -10.09
CA PHE A 223 -10.71 12.24 -9.07
C PHE A 223 -11.13 11.11 -8.13
N LEU A 224 -10.96 9.84 -8.54
CA LEU A 224 -11.18 8.73 -7.61
C LEU A 224 -9.89 8.50 -6.85
N ARG A 225 -9.86 8.93 -5.58
CA ARG A 225 -8.72 8.64 -4.70
C ARG A 225 -8.40 7.14 -4.77
N SER A 226 -7.12 6.81 -4.93
CA SER A 226 -6.62 5.43 -4.98
C SER A 226 -7.21 4.54 -3.89
N ASP A 227 -7.42 5.12 -2.71
CA ASP A 227 -7.99 4.45 -1.54
C ASP A 227 -9.42 3.92 -1.80
N TRP A 228 -10.25 4.66 -2.53
CA TRP A 228 -11.62 4.24 -2.88
C TRP A 228 -11.64 3.17 -3.97
N LYS A 229 -10.72 3.25 -4.93
CA LYS A 229 -10.55 2.22 -5.96
C LYS A 229 -10.23 0.87 -5.32
N VAL A 230 -9.29 0.86 -4.37
CA VAL A 230 -8.93 -0.34 -3.60
C VAL A 230 -10.12 -0.90 -2.81
N LEU A 231 -10.96 -0.05 -2.21
CA LEU A 231 -12.15 -0.49 -1.47
C LEU A 231 -13.24 -1.06 -2.38
N LEU A 232 -13.46 -0.48 -3.56
CA LEU A 232 -14.44 -0.96 -4.54
C LEU A 232 -13.99 -2.29 -5.17
N GLU A 233 -12.72 -2.40 -5.56
CA GLU A 233 -12.14 -3.65 -6.04
C GLU A 233 -12.25 -4.76 -4.99
N ALA A 234 -11.96 -4.44 -3.73
CA ALA A 234 -12.12 -5.38 -2.63
C ALA A 234 -13.59 -5.77 -2.40
N ALA A 235 -14.55 -4.85 -2.58
CA ALA A 235 -15.98 -5.14 -2.47
C ALA A 235 -16.48 -6.08 -3.58
N VAL A 236 -15.96 -5.91 -4.81
CA VAL A 236 -16.24 -6.81 -5.94
C VAL A 236 -15.59 -8.19 -5.72
N GLU A 237 -14.33 -8.24 -5.30
CA GLU A 237 -13.62 -9.50 -4.98
C GLU A 237 -14.34 -10.27 -3.86
N ALA A 238 -14.80 -9.56 -2.83
CA ALA A 238 -15.58 -10.12 -1.72
C ALA A 238 -17.04 -10.43 -2.09
N LYS A 239 -17.47 -10.17 -3.34
CA LYS A 239 -18.84 -10.36 -3.84
C LYS A 239 -19.91 -9.63 -3.02
N VAL A 240 -19.54 -8.50 -2.43
CA VAL A 240 -20.47 -7.61 -1.71
C VAL A 240 -21.29 -6.80 -2.71
N ILE A 241 -20.66 -6.39 -3.81
CA ILE A 241 -21.26 -5.70 -4.95
C ILE A 241 -20.75 -6.33 -6.26
N ASP A 242 -21.47 -6.14 -7.36
CA ASP A 242 -20.97 -6.50 -8.69
C ASP A 242 -20.17 -5.36 -9.35
N SER A 243 -19.56 -5.64 -10.50
CA SER A 243 -18.74 -4.66 -11.23
C SER A 243 -19.55 -3.42 -11.61
N ASP A 244 -20.80 -3.61 -12.04
CA ASP A 244 -21.67 -2.51 -12.46
C ASP A 244 -22.01 -1.60 -11.27
N ALA A 245 -22.23 -2.16 -10.09
CA ALA A 245 -22.47 -1.43 -8.86
C ALA A 245 -21.20 -0.70 -8.39
N ALA A 246 -20.02 -1.32 -8.51
CA ALA A 246 -18.75 -0.66 -8.22
C ALA A 246 -18.53 0.57 -9.12
N ASP A 247 -18.85 0.48 -10.41
CA ASP A 247 -18.77 1.60 -11.34
C ASP A 247 -19.75 2.73 -10.98
N ARG A 248 -20.96 2.38 -10.55
CA ARG A 248 -21.94 3.37 -10.06
C ARG A 248 -21.44 4.08 -8.80
N TRP A 249 -20.86 3.35 -7.85
CA TRP A 249 -20.24 3.92 -6.65
C TRP A 249 -19.05 4.82 -6.99
N ALA A 250 -18.16 4.39 -7.89
CA ALA A 250 -17.04 5.21 -8.35
C ALA A 250 -17.50 6.54 -8.94
N ARG A 251 -18.54 6.54 -9.79
CA ARG A 251 -19.15 7.75 -10.35
C ARG A 251 -19.74 8.65 -9.28
N SER A 252 -20.45 8.08 -8.31
CA SER A 252 -21.05 8.84 -7.21
C SER A 252 -19.99 9.51 -6.33
N ILE A 253 -18.94 8.79 -5.97
CA ILE A 253 -17.82 9.30 -5.14
C ILE A 253 -17.09 10.43 -5.88
N ARG A 254 -16.81 10.27 -7.18
CA ARG A 254 -16.19 11.33 -8.01
C ARG A 254 -17.05 12.59 -8.03
N ARG A 255 -18.37 12.45 -8.19
CA ARG A 255 -19.30 13.58 -8.20
C ARG A 255 -19.30 14.34 -6.88
N GLU A 256 -19.39 13.64 -5.75
CA GLU A 256 -19.34 14.29 -4.44
C GLU A 256 -18.02 15.03 -4.21
N ALA A 257 -16.90 14.45 -4.66
CA ALA A 257 -15.60 15.09 -4.59
C ALA A 257 -15.55 16.37 -5.44
N TYR A 258 -16.12 16.34 -6.65
CA TYR A 258 -16.22 17.49 -7.54
C TYR A 258 -17.12 18.60 -6.96
N ASP A 259 -18.34 18.26 -6.52
CA ASP A 259 -19.28 19.21 -5.91
C ASP A 259 -18.74 19.81 -4.61
N GLY A 260 -17.98 19.03 -3.84
CA GLY A 260 -17.25 19.49 -2.67
C GLY A 260 -16.07 20.40 -2.99
N ALA A 261 -15.43 20.25 -4.16
CA ALA A 261 -14.37 21.15 -4.61
C ALA A 261 -14.95 22.49 -5.10
N MET A 262 -16.03 22.46 -5.89
CA MET A 262 -16.71 23.66 -6.38
C MET A 262 -17.25 24.54 -5.25
N ARG A 263 -17.87 23.95 -4.23
CA ARG A 263 -18.34 24.68 -3.03
C ARG A 263 -17.24 25.33 -2.20
N ARG A 264 -15.99 24.89 -2.32
CA ARG A 264 -14.84 25.47 -1.62
C ARG A 264 -14.15 26.57 -2.42
N ALA A 265 -14.48 26.72 -3.70
CA ALA A 265 -13.96 27.75 -4.58
C ALA A 265 -14.87 29.01 -4.64
N GLU A 266 -16.08 28.92 -4.11
CA GLU A 266 -17.05 30.02 -3.89
C GLU A 266 -16.83 30.67 -2.52
#